data_AF-A0AAV8Z4M0-F1
#
_entry.id   AF-A0AAV8Z4M0-F1
#
_cell.length_a   1.000
_cell.length_b   1.000
_cell.length_c   1.000
_cell.angle_alpha   90.00
_cell.angle_beta   90.00
_cell.angle_gamma   90.00
#
_symmetry.space_group_name_H-M   'P 1'
#
loop_
_entity.id
_entity.type
_entity.pdbx_description
1 polymer ?
#
loop_
_entity_poly.entity_id
_entity_poly.type
_entity_poly.pdbx_seq_one_letter_code
_entity_poly.pdbx_strand_id
1 'polypeptide(L)'
;MDYTYCSWSSGNFRLSANKSEVPQGSGVLELGLRVILNNNLDDYFYSGTKTQGFNVHIFEPYDFPDKLSGSLTEIIVNAGFEALIGIEVDVIQSTSQVRMLPMSKRKCTFEDEQKTILGMQYRESDCNVDCRVKIIISLCKCVPIMLPGTIRLSAKVPKCNLLDIPCLNKYK
;
A
#
# COMPACT_ATOMS: atom_id res chain seq x y z
N MET A 1 -17.04 -8.51 5.48
CA MET A 1 -17.45 -9.04 4.16
C MET A 1 -16.14 -9.54 3.59
N ASP A 2 -15.92 -10.85 3.67
CA ASP A 2 -14.57 -11.41 3.63
C ASP A 2 -14.41 -12.11 2.27
N TYR A 3 -14.26 -11.32 1.22
CA TYR A 3 -14.03 -11.81 -0.13
C TYR A 3 -12.64 -11.36 -0.58
N THR A 4 -11.84 -12.30 -1.07
CA THR A 4 -10.50 -11.99 -1.60
C THR A 4 -10.57 -11.65 -3.09
N TYR A 5 -9.48 -11.15 -3.66
CA TYR A 5 -9.38 -10.94 -5.11
C TYR A 5 -9.06 -12.27 -5.82
N CYS A 6 -9.81 -12.62 -6.88
CA CYS A 6 -9.65 -13.92 -7.55
C CYS A 6 -8.28 -14.10 -8.26
N SER A 7 -7.53 -13.02 -8.45
CA SER A 7 -6.20 -13.04 -9.07
C SER A 7 -5.26 -12.09 -8.32
N TRP A 8 -4.68 -12.50 -7.20
CA TRP A 8 -3.87 -11.61 -6.38
C TRP A 8 -2.39 -12.02 -6.40
N SER A 9 -1.52 -11.02 -6.26
CA SER A 9 -0.10 -11.22 -6.01
C SER A 9 0.24 -10.83 -4.59
N SER A 10 0.92 -11.69 -3.82
CA SER A 10 1.63 -11.26 -2.61
C SER A 10 3.08 -11.06 -2.96
N GLY A 11 3.58 -9.82 -2.83
CA GLY A 11 5.01 -9.59 -2.74
C GLY A 11 5.50 -9.92 -1.34
N ASN A 12 6.31 -10.97 -1.19
CA ASN A 12 7.06 -11.19 0.04
C ASN A 12 8.44 -10.51 -0.12
N PHE A 13 8.62 -9.37 0.54
CA PHE A 13 9.87 -8.62 0.44
C PHE A 13 10.89 -9.16 1.43
N ARG A 14 11.94 -9.80 0.92
CA ARG A 14 13.08 -10.22 1.73
C ARG A 14 14.13 -9.11 1.74
N LEU A 15 14.30 -8.51 2.92
CA LEU A 15 15.37 -7.55 3.18
C LEU A 15 16.67 -8.30 3.49
N SER A 16 17.62 -8.28 2.54
CA SER A 16 19.00 -8.63 2.84
C SER A 16 19.76 -7.34 3.17
N ALA A 17 19.65 -6.91 4.43
CA ALA A 17 20.35 -5.73 4.95
C ALA A 17 21.73 -6.09 5.56
N ASN A 18 22.35 -7.20 5.13
CA ASN A 18 23.65 -7.61 5.62
C ASN A 18 24.57 -8.08 4.49
N LYS A 19 25.86 -7.76 4.61
CA LYS A 19 26.91 -7.70 3.56
C LYS A 19 27.23 -9.02 2.81
N SER A 20 26.41 -10.07 2.76
CA SER A 20 26.84 -11.32 2.10
C SER A 20 25.79 -12.19 1.42
N GLU A 21 24.54 -11.77 1.30
CA GLU A 21 23.59 -12.50 0.45
C GLU A 21 23.11 -11.60 -0.67
N VAL A 22 24.01 -11.39 -1.64
CA VAL A 22 23.63 -10.95 -2.99
C VAL A 22 22.75 -12.06 -3.57
N PRO A 23 21.53 -11.78 -4.03
CA PRO A 23 20.72 -12.76 -4.74
C PRO A 23 21.56 -13.32 -5.90
N GLN A 24 21.73 -14.63 -5.97
CA GLN A 24 22.64 -15.25 -6.93
C GLN A 24 22.09 -15.13 -8.36
N GLY A 25 22.84 -14.43 -9.22
CA GLY A 25 22.54 -14.30 -10.65
C GLY A 25 23.19 -13.05 -11.26
N SER A 26 23.86 -13.19 -12.41
CA SER A 26 24.65 -12.10 -13.03
C SER A 26 23.82 -10.88 -13.47
N GLY A 27 22.50 -11.02 -13.60
CA GLY A 27 21.61 -9.92 -14.03
C GLY A 27 21.01 -9.07 -12.90
N VAL A 28 21.18 -9.45 -11.63
CA VAL A 28 20.48 -8.82 -10.49
C VAL A 28 20.92 -7.37 -10.27
N LEU A 29 22.21 -7.07 -10.46
CA LEU A 29 22.76 -5.72 -10.27
C LEU A 29 22.73 -4.85 -11.54
N GLU A 30 22.61 -5.47 -12.72
CA GLU A 30 22.71 -4.76 -14.01
C GLU A 30 21.35 -4.41 -14.63
N LEU A 31 20.28 -5.17 -14.32
CA LEU A 31 18.94 -4.96 -14.87
C LEU A 31 17.91 -4.44 -13.85
N GLY A 32 18.31 -4.30 -12.58
CA GLY A 32 17.48 -3.76 -11.51
C GLY A 32 17.43 -2.22 -11.48
N LEU A 33 16.51 -1.68 -10.68
CA LEU A 33 16.46 -0.25 -10.41
C LEU A 33 17.62 0.14 -9.48
N ARG A 34 18.52 1.01 -9.97
CA ARG A 34 19.61 1.59 -9.16
C ARG A 34 19.37 3.09 -8.98
N VAL A 35 19.31 3.52 -7.73
CA VAL A 35 19.09 4.92 -7.37
C VAL A 35 20.21 5.36 -6.43
N ILE A 36 20.82 6.52 -6.72
CA ILE A 36 21.76 7.19 -5.82
C ILE A 36 21.04 8.42 -5.28
N LEU A 37 20.87 8.47 -3.97
CA LEU A 37 20.12 9.53 -3.29
C LEU A 37 21.09 10.40 -2.50
N ASN A 38 20.98 11.72 -2.68
CA ASN A 38 21.77 12.69 -1.93
C ASN A 38 20.93 13.24 -0.76
N ASN A 39 21.40 13.04 0.46
CA ASN A 39 20.69 13.42 1.68
C ASN A 39 21.29 14.68 2.31
N ASN A 40 20.54 15.78 2.36
CA ASN A 40 20.98 16.97 3.09
C ASN A 40 20.55 16.86 4.56
N LEU A 41 21.45 16.41 5.43
CA LEU A 41 21.15 16.20 6.86
C LEU A 41 20.85 17.50 7.62
N ASP A 42 21.32 18.64 7.12
CA ASP A 42 21.12 19.95 7.74
C ASP A 42 19.70 20.52 7.51
N ASP A 43 18.94 19.95 6.58
CA ASP A 43 17.57 20.36 6.22
C ASP A 43 16.50 19.34 6.66
N TYR A 44 16.81 18.54 7.68
CA TYR A 44 15.83 17.60 8.25
C TYR A 44 14.76 18.36 9.06
N PHE A 45 13.61 18.61 8.44
CA PHE A 45 12.43 19.05 9.17
C PHE A 45 11.85 17.90 10.00
N TYR A 46 11.42 18.19 11.23
CA TYR A 46 10.87 17.27 12.24
C TYR A 46 10.22 16.00 11.66
N SER A 47 11.02 14.93 11.49
CA SER A 47 10.55 13.69 10.88
C SER A 47 9.72 12.90 11.90
N GLY A 48 8.58 12.34 11.46
CA GLY A 48 7.73 11.50 12.31
C GLY A 48 8.43 10.23 12.82
N THR A 49 9.56 9.87 12.24
CA THR A 49 10.46 8.79 12.66
C THR A 49 11.85 9.36 12.95
N LYS A 50 12.50 8.93 14.03
CA LYS A 50 13.89 9.31 14.38
C LYS A 50 14.92 8.58 13.50
N THR A 51 14.81 8.71 12.19
CA THR A 51 15.71 8.05 11.23
C THR A 51 16.27 9.08 10.26
N GLN A 52 17.59 9.05 10.10
CA GLN A 52 18.33 9.90 9.17
C GLN A 52 18.72 9.07 7.95
N GLY A 53 18.04 9.29 6.83
CA GLY A 53 18.15 8.42 5.67
C GLY A 53 16.94 8.52 4.76
N PHE A 54 16.62 7.42 4.10
CA PHE A 54 15.53 7.34 3.13
C PHE A 54 14.49 6.33 3.54
N ASN A 55 13.24 6.64 3.19
CA ASN A 55 12.13 5.72 3.32
C ASN A 55 11.75 5.21 1.94
N VAL A 56 11.95 3.91 1.70
CA VAL A 56 11.65 3.24 0.44
C VAL A 56 10.32 2.52 0.57
N HIS A 57 9.38 2.90 -0.28
CA HIS A 57 8.01 2.39 -0.32
C HIS A 57 7.84 1.51 -1.56
N ILE A 58 7.44 0.25 -1.35
CA ILE A 58 7.19 -0.71 -2.43
C ILE A 58 5.76 -1.24 -2.30
N PHE A 59 4.99 -1.15 -3.38
CA PHE A 59 3.57 -1.48 -3.44
C PHE A 59 3.16 -1.82 -4.88
N GLU A 60 2.03 -2.49 -5.05
CA GLU A 60 1.46 -2.76 -6.38
C GLU A 60 0.93 -1.48 -7.04
N PRO A 61 1.14 -1.28 -8.36
CA PRO A 61 0.84 -0.01 -9.03
C PRO A 61 -0.65 0.38 -9.03
N TYR A 62 -1.55 -0.59 -8.85
CA TYR A 62 -3.00 -0.40 -8.83
C TYR A 62 -3.62 -0.53 -7.44
N ASP A 63 -2.79 -0.67 -6.40
CA ASP A 63 -3.23 -0.80 -5.02
C ASP A 63 -2.92 0.49 -4.25
N PHE A 64 -3.79 0.89 -3.33
CA PHE A 64 -3.53 2.09 -2.53
C PHE A 64 -2.44 1.77 -1.51
N PRO A 65 -1.32 2.53 -1.49
CA PRO A 65 -0.19 2.23 -0.62
C PRO A 65 -0.53 2.53 0.84
N ASP A 66 -1.06 1.53 1.55
CA ASP A 66 -1.44 1.64 2.95
C ASP A 66 -0.78 0.54 3.78
N LYS A 67 0.04 0.99 4.73
CA LYS A 67 0.80 0.12 5.62
C LYS A 67 -0.08 -0.79 6.48
N LEU A 68 -1.26 -0.29 6.90
CA LEU A 68 -2.17 -1.03 7.78
C LEU A 68 -2.94 -2.12 7.04
N SER A 69 -3.13 -1.98 5.73
CA SER A 69 -3.82 -2.95 4.87
C SER A 69 -2.87 -4.00 4.31
N GLY A 70 -1.56 -3.84 4.52
CA GLY A 70 -0.53 -4.75 4.01
C GLY A 70 -0.14 -4.52 2.55
N SER A 71 -0.70 -3.50 1.88
CA SER A 71 -0.38 -3.18 0.48
C SER A 71 0.92 -2.41 0.30
N LEU A 72 1.44 -1.82 1.38
CA LEU A 72 2.67 -1.04 1.38
C LEU A 72 3.74 -1.71 2.23
N THR A 73 4.86 -2.03 1.59
CA THR A 73 6.11 -2.37 2.28
C THR A 73 6.98 -1.14 2.44
N GLU A 74 7.40 -0.90 3.68
CA GLU A 74 8.18 0.26 4.10
C GLU A 74 9.56 -0.18 4.58
N ILE A 75 10.61 0.36 3.96
CA ILE A 75 12.00 0.03 4.25
C ILE A 75 12.76 1.31 4.57
N ILE A 76 13.39 1.36 5.74
CA ILE A 76 14.20 2.51 6.13
C ILE A 76 15.68 2.21 5.90
N VAL A 77 16.34 3.05 5.11
CA VAL A 77 17.76 2.96 4.79
C VAL A 77 18.48 4.16 5.36
N ASN A 78 19.44 3.93 6.26
CA ASN A 78 20.20 5.02 6.87
C ASN A 78 21.12 5.72 5.86
N ALA A 79 21.38 7.00 6.10
CA ALA A 79 22.35 7.76 5.31
C ALA A 79 23.75 7.11 5.36
N GLY A 80 24.43 7.05 4.22
CA GLY A 80 25.77 6.44 4.10
C GLY A 80 25.78 4.91 3.99
N PHE A 81 24.60 4.25 3.99
CA PHE A 81 24.48 2.82 3.77
C PHE A 81 23.96 2.51 2.37
N GLU A 82 24.46 1.42 1.79
CA GLU A 82 23.91 0.82 0.58
C GLU A 82 22.92 -0.29 0.98
N ALA A 83 21.76 -0.33 0.35
CA ALA A 83 20.74 -1.35 0.57
C ALA A 83 20.42 -2.07 -0.74
N LEU A 84 20.48 -3.39 -0.71
CA LEU A 84 20.05 -4.26 -1.81
C LEU A 84 18.70 -4.88 -1.45
N ILE A 85 17.68 -4.57 -2.23
CA ILE A 85 16.31 -5.02 -1.96
C ILE A 85 15.92 -6.07 -2.99
N GLY A 86 15.77 -7.32 -2.54
CA GLY A 86 15.24 -8.41 -3.36
C GLY A 86 13.72 -8.45 -3.29
N ILE A 87 13.06 -8.59 -4.43
CA ILE A 87 11.60 -8.70 -4.53
C ILE A 87 11.26 -10.11 -4.98
N GLU A 88 10.53 -10.85 -4.13
CA GLU A 88 9.95 -12.16 -4.44
C GLU A 88 8.43 -11.98 -4.52
N VAL A 89 7.80 -12.46 -5.59
CA VAL A 89 6.37 -12.28 -5.84
C VAL A 89 5.70 -13.63 -6.02
N ASP A 90 4.73 -13.92 -5.16
CA ASP A 90 3.83 -15.05 -5.30
C ASP A 90 2.60 -14.58 -6.08
N VAL A 91 2.35 -15.16 -7.26
CA VAL A 91 1.20 -14.81 -8.10
C VAL A 91 0.20 -15.97 -8.09
N ILE A 92 -1.02 -15.69 -7.62
CA ILE A 92 -2.13 -16.64 -7.65
C ILE A 92 -3.17 -16.13 -8.63
N GLN A 93 -3.44 -16.90 -9.68
CA GLN A 93 -4.42 -16.55 -10.70
C GLN A 93 -5.49 -17.64 -10.82
N SER A 94 -6.75 -17.25 -10.67
CA SER A 94 -7.89 -18.13 -10.89
C SER A 94 -8.29 -18.19 -12.36
N THR A 95 -8.88 -19.30 -12.79
CA THR A 95 -9.40 -19.45 -14.15
C THR A 95 -10.70 -18.66 -14.33
N SER A 96 -10.95 -18.17 -15.54
CA SER A 96 -12.16 -17.41 -15.86
C SER A 96 -13.46 -18.20 -15.64
N GLN A 97 -13.39 -19.53 -15.71
CA GLN A 97 -14.51 -20.45 -15.47
C GLN A 97 -15.09 -20.33 -14.05
N VAL A 98 -14.29 -19.89 -13.08
CA VAL A 98 -14.75 -19.66 -11.69
C VAL A 98 -15.79 -18.54 -11.62
N ARG A 99 -15.90 -17.67 -12.65
CA ARG A 99 -16.99 -16.68 -12.77
C ARG A 99 -18.38 -17.30 -12.82
N MET A 100 -18.51 -18.56 -13.27
CA MET A 100 -19.80 -19.25 -13.31
C MET A 100 -20.35 -19.56 -11.92
N LEU A 101 -19.49 -19.58 -10.89
CA LEU A 101 -19.91 -19.78 -9.52
C LEU A 101 -20.34 -18.43 -8.90
N PRO A 102 -21.46 -18.37 -8.16
CA PRO A 102 -21.85 -17.15 -7.46
C PRO A 102 -20.77 -16.77 -6.43
N MET A 103 -20.60 -15.46 -6.19
CA MET A 103 -19.62 -14.90 -5.24
C MET A 103 -19.60 -15.62 -3.88
N SER A 104 -20.78 -15.96 -3.34
CA SER A 104 -20.93 -16.65 -2.06
C SER A 104 -20.28 -18.04 -2.03
N LYS A 105 -20.17 -18.72 -3.17
CA LYS A 105 -19.56 -20.06 -3.28
C LYS A 105 -18.06 -19.99 -3.58
N ARG A 106 -17.63 -19.10 -4.48
CA ARG A 106 -16.21 -18.99 -4.87
C ARG A 106 -15.37 -18.14 -3.90
N LYS A 107 -16.01 -17.35 -3.01
CA LYS A 107 -15.37 -16.52 -1.98
C LYS A 107 -14.33 -15.49 -2.47
N CYS A 108 -14.31 -15.21 -3.76
CA CYS A 108 -13.47 -14.17 -4.34
C CYS A 108 -14.26 -13.28 -5.32
N THR A 109 -13.74 -12.10 -5.63
CA THR A 109 -14.31 -11.15 -6.60
C THR A 109 -13.30 -10.81 -7.69
N PHE A 110 -13.82 -10.46 -8.87
CA PHE A 110 -13.08 -9.93 -10.00
C PHE A 110 -13.21 -8.39 -10.04
N GLU A 111 -12.38 -7.73 -10.85
CA GLU A 111 -12.26 -6.26 -10.91
C GLU A 111 -13.54 -5.55 -11.34
N ASP A 112 -14.34 -6.21 -12.17
CA ASP A 112 -15.58 -5.66 -12.73
C ASP A 112 -16.79 -5.81 -11.81
N GLU A 113 -16.69 -6.60 -10.74
CA GLU A 113 -17.81 -6.95 -9.87
C GLU A 113 -17.91 -6.09 -8.62
N GLN A 114 -16.79 -5.50 -8.17
CA GLN A 114 -16.76 -4.57 -7.04
C GLN A 114 -15.88 -3.36 -7.34
N LYS A 115 -16.30 -2.20 -6.83
CA LYS A 115 -15.55 -0.95 -6.94
C LYS A 115 -15.38 -0.34 -5.57
N THR A 116 -14.18 0.12 -5.27
CA THR A 116 -13.85 0.88 -4.06
C THR A 116 -13.96 2.38 -4.33
N ILE A 117 -14.04 3.21 -3.29
CA ILE A 117 -14.05 4.67 -3.44
C ILE A 117 -12.72 5.20 -4.02
N LEU A 118 -11.65 4.41 -3.98
CA LEU A 118 -10.34 4.77 -4.50
C LEU A 118 -10.32 4.78 -6.04
N GLY A 119 -11.33 4.18 -6.68
CA GLY A 119 -11.50 4.21 -8.13
C GLY A 119 -10.53 3.31 -8.90
N MET A 120 -9.75 2.49 -8.21
CA MET A 120 -8.83 1.50 -8.78
C MET A 120 -9.49 0.13 -8.93
N GLN A 121 -8.78 -0.81 -9.56
CA GLN A 121 -9.19 -2.21 -9.64
C GLN A 121 -9.37 -2.78 -8.22
N TYR A 122 -10.36 -3.63 -8.01
CA TYR A 122 -10.61 -4.19 -6.68
C TYR A 122 -9.40 -4.95 -6.16
N ARG A 123 -8.91 -4.55 -4.97
CA ARG A 123 -7.97 -5.29 -4.14
C ARG A 123 -8.51 -5.40 -2.71
N GLU A 124 -8.08 -6.45 -2.01
CA GLU A 124 -8.52 -6.69 -0.63
C GLU A 124 -8.05 -5.58 0.32
N SER A 125 -6.81 -5.14 0.15
CA SER A 125 -6.20 -3.98 0.79
C SER A 125 -7.01 -2.69 0.58
N ASP A 126 -7.36 -2.39 -0.68
CA ASP A 126 -8.22 -1.25 -1.01
C ASP A 126 -9.60 -1.32 -0.32
N CYS A 127 -10.16 -2.52 -0.16
CA CYS A 127 -11.42 -2.72 0.57
C CYS A 127 -11.26 -2.37 2.07
N ASN A 128 -10.14 -2.76 2.67
CA ASN A 128 -9.83 -2.42 4.07
C ASN A 128 -9.64 -0.90 4.27
N VAL A 129 -9.03 -0.22 3.31
CA VAL A 129 -8.94 1.25 3.30
C VAL A 129 -10.32 1.85 3.14
N ASP A 130 -11.08 1.44 2.13
CA ASP A 130 -12.44 1.93 1.85
C ASP A 130 -13.37 1.79 3.07
N CYS A 131 -13.32 0.65 3.76
CA CYS A 131 -14.07 0.41 4.98
C CYS A 131 -13.73 1.42 6.08
N ARG A 132 -12.44 1.62 6.37
CA ARG A 132 -11.99 2.59 7.38
C ARG A 132 -12.36 4.01 7.02
N VAL A 133 -12.20 4.39 5.76
CA VAL A 133 -12.57 5.73 5.27
C VAL A 133 -14.07 5.97 5.39
N LYS A 134 -14.91 4.98 5.05
CA LYS A 134 -16.37 5.07 5.23
C LYS A 134 -16.75 5.26 6.70
N ILE A 135 -16.07 4.58 7.63
CA ILE A 135 -16.27 4.76 9.06
C ILE A 135 -15.90 6.19 9.49
N ILE A 136 -14.73 6.69 9.07
CA ILE A 136 -14.27 8.05 9.39
C ILE A 136 -15.24 9.10 8.82
N ILE A 137 -15.67 8.96 7.57
CA ILE A 137 -16.65 9.88 6.97
C ILE A 137 -17.99 9.82 7.72
N SER A 138 -18.43 8.63 8.13
CA SER A 138 -19.69 8.47 8.87
C SER A 138 -19.63 9.10 10.26
N LEU A 139 -18.52 8.92 10.99
CA LEU A 139 -18.39 9.31 12.40
C LEU A 139 -17.79 10.71 12.58
N CYS A 140 -16.73 11.04 11.84
CA CYS A 140 -16.00 12.30 11.94
C CYS A 140 -16.39 13.32 10.86
N LYS A 141 -17.23 12.95 9.88
CA LYS A 141 -17.77 13.84 8.84
C LYS A 141 -16.70 14.54 7.98
N CYS A 142 -15.50 13.98 7.91
CA CYS A 142 -14.37 14.52 7.17
C CYS A 142 -13.61 13.40 6.44
N VAL A 143 -12.82 13.79 5.44
CA VAL A 143 -11.96 12.89 4.65
C VAL A 143 -10.52 13.05 5.08
N PRO A 144 -9.81 11.97 5.49
CA PRO A 144 -8.39 12.04 5.81
C PRO A 144 -7.56 12.74 4.72
N ILE A 145 -6.59 13.54 5.16
CA ILE A 145 -5.74 14.33 4.25
C ILE A 145 -4.89 13.42 3.33
N MET A 146 -4.49 12.25 3.82
CA MET A 146 -3.65 11.28 3.11
C MET A 146 -4.35 10.65 1.90
N LEU A 147 -5.68 10.73 1.82
CA LEU A 147 -6.43 10.19 0.69
C LEU A 147 -6.31 11.11 -0.54
N PRO A 148 -6.21 10.54 -1.75
CA PRO A 148 -6.11 11.34 -2.96
C PRO A 148 -7.39 12.15 -3.20
N GLY A 149 -7.28 13.26 -3.93
CA GLY A 149 -8.45 14.07 -4.32
C GLY A 149 -9.36 13.39 -5.34
N THR A 150 -8.91 12.28 -5.93
CA THR A 150 -9.62 11.49 -6.96
C THR A 150 -10.65 10.51 -6.38
N ILE A 151 -10.79 10.43 -5.05
CA ILE A 151 -11.75 9.51 -4.42
C ILE A 151 -13.18 9.81 -4.87
N ARG A 152 -13.92 8.74 -5.18
CA ARG A 152 -15.30 8.79 -5.67
C ARG A 152 -16.24 8.74 -4.48
N LEU A 153 -16.58 9.92 -3.96
CA LEU A 153 -17.57 10.07 -2.89
C LEU A 153 -18.93 10.48 -3.47
N SER A 154 -20.01 9.95 -2.88
CA SER A 154 -21.38 10.29 -3.27
C SER A 154 -21.75 11.75 -2.95
N ALA A 155 -21.01 12.39 -2.04
CA ALA A 155 -21.19 13.78 -1.64
C ALA A 155 -19.83 14.46 -1.44
N LYS A 156 -19.80 15.79 -1.58
CA LYS A 156 -18.60 16.60 -1.31
C LYS A 156 -18.38 16.70 0.21
N VAL A 157 -17.42 15.96 0.73
CA VAL A 157 -17.03 15.94 2.15
C VAL A 157 -15.74 16.74 2.34
N PRO A 158 -15.62 17.59 3.37
CA PRO A 158 -14.40 18.37 3.62
C PRO A 158 -13.22 17.48 4.02
N LYS A 159 -11.99 17.96 3.78
CA LYS A 159 -10.79 17.33 4.33
C LYS A 159 -10.72 17.53 5.85
N CYS A 160 -10.28 16.52 6.58
CA CYS A 160 -10.07 16.61 8.01
C CYS A 160 -8.97 17.64 8.33
N ASN A 161 -9.11 18.35 9.44
CA ASN A 161 -8.15 19.32 9.95
C ASN A 161 -7.67 18.93 11.37
N LEU A 162 -6.90 19.82 12.02
CA LEU A 162 -6.34 19.56 13.35
C LEU A 162 -7.40 19.40 14.45
N LEU A 163 -8.59 19.99 14.29
CA LEU A 163 -9.71 19.87 15.24
C LEU A 163 -10.35 18.48 15.21
N ASP A 164 -10.17 17.73 14.11
CA ASP A 164 -10.74 16.39 13.93
C ASP A 164 -9.85 15.29 14.54
N ILE A 165 -8.62 15.62 14.97
CA ILE A 165 -7.64 14.68 15.54
C ILE A 165 -8.23 13.83 16.68
N PRO A 166 -8.98 14.37 17.66
CA PRO A 166 -9.58 13.57 18.72
C PRO A 166 -10.55 12.50 18.20
N CYS A 167 -11.30 12.80 17.14
CA CYS A 167 -12.19 11.83 16.51
C CYS A 167 -11.41 10.77 15.73
N LEU A 168 -10.42 11.21 14.94
CA LEU A 168 -9.58 10.31 14.14
C LEU A 168 -8.82 9.32 15.02
N ASN A 169 -8.26 9.75 16.15
CA ASN A 169 -7.55 8.86 17.08
C ASN A 169 -8.45 7.79 17.71
N LYS A 170 -9.77 8.00 17.75
CA LYS A 170 -10.72 7.03 18.29
C LYS A 170 -11.09 5.95 17.28
N TYR A 171 -10.99 6.23 15.97
CA TYR A 171 -11.51 5.37 14.89
C TYR A 171 -10.49 5.10 13.77
N LYS A 172 -9.19 5.22 14.06
CA LYS A 172 -8.06 5.01 13.12
C LYS A 172 -7.91 3.54 12.71
#